data_AF-A0A7K2PBX3-F1
#
_entry.id   AF-A0A7K2PBX3-F1
#
_cell.length_a   1.000
_cell.length_b   1.000
_cell.length_c   1.000
_cell.angle_alpha   90.00
_cell.angle_beta   90.00
_cell.angle_gamma   90.00
#
_symmetry.space_group_name_H-M   'P 1'
#
loop_
_entity.id
_entity.type
_entity.pdbx_description
1 polymer ?
#
loop_
_entity_poly.entity_id
_entity_poly.type
_entity_poly.pdbx_seq_one_letter_code
_entity_poly.pdbx_strand_id
1 'polypeptide(L)'
;MEQITLGNVSVTRIWEYYGSVEMDPHAFFPESSQEVWKDGVHWLAPHFLDSETNIVNSAIQTWLLRSGGKTILVDTGVGNHKERPYAPVWSHLETDFLANLARAGVQPEDVDIVINT
;
A
#
# COMPACT_ATOMS: atom_id res chain seq x y z
N MET A 1 -15.01 -2.83 -0.54
CA MET A 1 -14.27 -2.12 -1.60
C MET A 1 -14.23 -0.66 -1.18
N GLU A 2 -13.05 -0.12 -0.89
CA GLU A 2 -12.89 1.28 -0.45
C GLU A 2 -12.86 2.18 -1.70
N GLN A 3 -13.95 2.92 -1.93
CA GLN A 3 -14.11 3.78 -3.11
C GLN A 3 -14.66 5.13 -2.71
N ILE A 4 -14.12 6.19 -3.32
CA ILE A 4 -14.67 7.54 -3.27
C ILE A 4 -14.92 8.07 -4.69
N THR A 5 -15.71 9.12 -4.80
CA THR A 5 -15.96 9.84 -6.06
C THR A 5 -15.59 11.30 -5.91
N LEU A 6 -14.76 11.80 -6.82
CA LEU A 6 -14.32 13.19 -6.90
C LEU A 6 -14.81 13.76 -8.23
N GLY A 7 -15.91 14.51 -8.21
CA GLY A 7 -16.57 14.98 -9.43
C GLY A 7 -17.01 13.80 -10.30
N ASN A 8 -16.45 13.70 -11.51
CA ASN A 8 -16.71 12.60 -12.45
C ASN A 8 -15.64 11.48 -12.42
N VAL A 9 -14.78 11.45 -11.39
CA VAL A 9 -13.73 10.45 -11.23
C VAL A 9 -14.08 9.49 -10.09
N SER A 10 -14.09 8.18 -10.35
CA SER A 10 -14.10 7.19 -9.25
C SER A 10 -12.67 6.84 -8.87
N VAL A 11 -12.38 6.78 -7.58
CA VAL A 11 -11.08 6.38 -7.03
C VAL A 11 -11.30 5.18 -6.12
N THR A 12 -10.75 4.04 -6.51
CA THR A 12 -10.87 2.77 -5.78
C THR A 12 -9.50 2.35 -5.28
N ARG A 13 -9.42 2.03 -3.98
CA ARG A 13 -8.20 1.49 -3.38
C ARG A 13 -8.03 0.03 -3.74
N ILE A 14 -6.87 -0.33 -4.29
CA ILE A 14 -6.47 -1.71 -4.55
C ILE A 14 -5.27 -2.02 -3.64
N TRP A 15 -5.50 -2.87 -2.65
CA TRP A 15 -4.44 -3.33 -1.76
C TRP A 15 -3.52 -4.30 -2.48
N GLU A 16 -2.21 -4.19 -2.26
CA GLU A 16 -1.26 -5.27 -2.53
C GLU A 16 -0.85 -5.94 -1.23
N TYR A 17 -0.50 -5.14 -0.23
CA TYR A 17 0.04 -5.59 1.03
C TYR A 17 -0.41 -4.70 2.19
N TYR A 18 -0.67 -5.30 3.35
CA TYR A 18 -0.80 -4.61 4.63
C TYR A 18 -0.15 -5.45 5.73
N GLY A 19 0.73 -4.84 6.51
CA GLY A 19 1.37 -5.52 7.65
C GLY A 19 2.77 -4.99 7.97
N SER A 20 3.51 -5.82 8.71
CA SER A 20 4.85 -5.54 9.23
C SER A 20 5.84 -5.14 8.12
N VAL A 21 6.57 -4.05 8.35
CA VAL A 21 7.73 -3.69 7.54
C VAL A 21 9.04 -4.28 8.09
N GLU A 22 8.97 -5.15 9.10
CA GLU A 22 10.10 -5.76 9.83
C GLU A 22 11.06 -4.77 10.50
N MET A 23 10.61 -3.53 10.69
CA MET A 23 11.39 -2.47 11.32
C MET A 23 10.60 -1.85 12.47
N ASP A 24 11.30 -1.59 13.57
CA ASP A 24 10.77 -0.75 14.64
C ASP A 24 10.74 0.74 14.20
N PRO A 25 10.08 1.63 14.97
CA PRO A 25 10.06 3.07 14.70
C PRO A 25 11.41 3.73 14.43
N HIS A 26 12.47 3.34 15.15
CA HIS A 26 13.78 3.97 15.04
C HIS A 26 14.50 3.50 13.76
N ALA A 27 14.31 2.26 13.35
CA ALA A 27 14.82 1.78 12.06
C ALA A 27 14.04 2.37 10.88
N PHE A 28 12.72 2.50 10.99
CA PHE A 28 11.86 2.94 9.89
C PHE A 28 11.81 4.47 9.70
N PHE A 29 11.83 5.23 10.80
CA PHE A 29 11.90 6.69 10.82
C PHE A 29 13.01 7.18 11.76
N PRO A 30 14.30 7.10 11.36
CA PRO A 30 15.44 7.32 12.26
C PRO A 30 15.52 8.70 12.93
N GLU A 31 14.90 9.71 12.32
CA GLU A 31 14.89 11.08 12.84
C GLU A 31 13.72 11.35 13.80
N SER A 32 12.78 10.40 13.94
CA SER A 32 11.64 10.55 14.84
C SER A 32 12.03 10.24 16.29
N SER A 33 11.58 11.07 17.23
CA SER A 33 11.84 10.84 18.66
C SER A 33 10.90 9.78 19.22
N GLN A 34 11.30 9.10 20.29
CA GLN A 34 10.45 8.11 20.96
C GLN A 34 9.17 8.73 21.55
N GLU A 35 9.19 10.00 21.96
CA GLU A 35 8.00 10.68 22.48
C GLU A 35 6.90 10.77 21.43
N VAL A 36 7.23 11.05 20.16
CA VAL A 36 6.25 11.13 19.07
C VAL A 36 5.45 9.83 18.93
N TRP A 37 6.13 8.68 19.02
CA TRP A 37 5.48 7.37 18.93
C TRP A 37 4.67 7.05 20.18
N LYS A 38 5.19 7.35 21.37
CA LYS A 38 4.48 7.14 22.64
C LYS A 38 3.21 7.97 22.74
N ASP A 39 3.28 9.27 22.42
CA ASP A 39 2.15 10.19 22.47
C ASP A 39 1.11 9.83 21.38
N GLY A 40 1.58 9.32 20.24
CA GLY A 40 0.74 8.90 19.11
C GLY A 40 0.12 7.51 19.23
N VAL A 41 0.44 6.71 20.25
CA VAL A 41 -0.01 5.30 20.38
C VAL A 41 -1.51 5.14 20.13
N HIS A 42 -2.33 6.07 20.61
CA HIS A 42 -3.79 5.98 20.52
C HIS A 42 -4.36 5.99 19.08
N TRP A 43 -3.62 6.52 18.10
CA TRP A 43 -4.01 6.48 16.68
C TRP A 43 -3.06 5.65 15.83
N LEU A 44 -1.83 5.40 16.31
CA LEU A 44 -0.87 4.52 15.66
C LEU A 44 -1.22 3.05 15.86
N ALA A 45 -1.63 2.63 17.05
CA ALA A 45 -1.97 1.24 17.33
C ALA A 45 -3.46 0.94 17.05
N PRO A 46 -3.79 -0.22 16.46
CA PRO A 46 -2.88 -1.28 16.00
C PRO A 46 -2.40 -1.10 14.54
N HIS A 47 -2.83 -0.03 13.87
CA HIS A 47 -2.80 0.02 12.40
C HIS A 47 -1.43 0.35 11.78
N PHE A 48 -0.64 1.16 12.47
CA PHE A 48 0.66 1.66 12.02
C PHE A 48 1.80 1.23 12.95
N LEU A 49 1.49 0.85 14.19
CA LEU A 49 2.42 0.27 15.14
C LEU A 49 1.76 -0.91 15.83
N ASP A 50 2.41 -2.07 15.75
CA ASP A 50 2.03 -3.25 16.53
C ASP A 50 2.47 -3.05 17.99
N SER A 51 1.52 -3.04 18.91
CA SER A 51 1.79 -2.76 20.33
C SER A 51 2.50 -3.89 21.07
N GLU A 52 2.47 -5.11 20.55
CA GLU A 52 3.10 -6.27 21.18
C GLU A 52 4.57 -6.41 20.75
N THR A 53 4.84 -6.18 19.46
CA THR A 53 6.16 -6.37 18.85
C THR A 53 6.94 -5.08 18.66
N ASN A 54 6.28 -3.92 18.77
CA ASN A 54 6.83 -2.60 18.47
C ASN A 54 7.31 -2.45 17.00
N ILE A 55 6.71 -3.23 16.09
CA ILE A 55 7.03 -3.19 14.66
C ILE A 55 6.04 -2.30 13.92
N VAL A 56 6.53 -1.51 12.96
CA VAL A 56 5.71 -0.64 12.12
C VAL A 56 4.92 -1.48 11.11
N ASN A 57 3.65 -1.14 10.96
CA ASN A 57 2.78 -1.67 9.92
C ASN A 57 2.61 -0.64 8.79
N SER A 58 2.62 -1.10 7.55
CA SER A 58 2.43 -0.25 6.38
C SER A 58 1.55 -0.90 5.31
N ALA A 59 1.06 -0.06 4.42
CA ALA A 59 0.22 -0.39 3.30
C ALA A 59 0.96 -0.18 1.98
N ILE A 60 1.05 -1.22 1.15
CA ILE A 60 1.35 -1.06 -0.28
C ILE A 60 0.05 -1.21 -1.05
N GLN A 61 -0.24 -0.22 -1.90
CA GLN A 61 -1.53 -0.06 -2.54
C GLN A 61 -1.39 0.72 -3.84
N THR A 62 -2.33 0.47 -4.74
CA THR A 62 -2.54 1.18 -5.99
C THR A 62 -3.89 1.88 -5.94
N TRP A 63 -3.97 3.06 -6.55
CA TRP A 63 -5.26 3.70 -6.79
C TRP A 63 -5.74 3.40 -8.20
N LEU A 64 -6.90 2.75 -8.31
CA LEU A 64 -7.62 2.56 -9.56
C LEU A 64 -8.55 3.76 -9.77
N LEU A 65 -8.30 4.51 -10.83
CA LEU A 65 -9.11 5.65 -11.24
C LEU A 65 -9.90 5.30 -12.49
N ARG A 66 -11.18 5.67 -12.51
CA ARG A 66 -11.97 5.74 -13.76
C ARG A 66 -12.29 7.19 -14.05
N SER A 67 -11.78 7.72 -15.15
CA SER A 67 -11.91 9.13 -15.54
C SER A 67 -11.90 9.28 -17.05
N GLY A 68 -12.82 10.07 -17.60
CA GLY A 68 -12.85 10.36 -19.04
C GLY A 68 -12.96 9.11 -19.94
N GLY A 69 -13.60 8.04 -19.43
CA GLY A 69 -13.70 6.76 -20.13
C GLY A 69 -12.42 5.91 -20.11
N LYS A 70 -11.43 6.27 -19.28
CA LYS A 70 -10.17 5.53 -19.12
C LYS A 70 -10.06 4.83 -17.78
N THR A 71 -9.38 3.70 -17.79
CA THR A 71 -8.90 2.97 -16.61
C THR A 71 -7.46 3.38 -16.35
N ILE A 72 -7.20 3.98 -15.19
CA ILE A 72 -5.90 4.55 -14.84
C ILE A 72 -5.44 3.92 -13.52
N LEU A 73 -4.18 3.47 -13.43
CA LEU A 73 -3.56 3.08 -12.18
C LEU A 73 -2.56 4.14 -11.73
N VAL A 74 -2.59 4.50 -10.45
CA VAL A 74 -1.51 5.26 -9.79
C VAL A 74 -0.68 4.28 -8.97
N ASP A 75 0.58 4.15 -9.38
CA ASP A 75 1.55 3.15 -8.97
C ASP A 75 1.07 1.69 -9.17
N THR A 76 2.03 0.77 -9.21
CA THR A 76 1.76 -0.67 -9.44
C THR A 76 2.31 -1.54 -8.31
N GLY A 77 2.62 -0.92 -7.17
CA GLY A 77 3.11 -1.63 -6.01
C GLY A 77 4.51 -2.23 -6.17
N VAL A 78 4.79 -3.23 -5.32
CA VAL A 78 6.04 -3.98 -5.21
C VAL A 78 6.13 -5.07 -6.29
N GLY A 79 5.04 -5.78 -6.52
CA GLY A 79 4.95 -6.89 -7.45
C GLY A 79 5.49 -8.21 -6.91
N ASN A 80 4.95 -9.30 -7.42
CA ASN A 80 5.35 -10.65 -7.01
C ASN A 80 6.66 -11.11 -7.66
N HIS A 81 7.36 -12.02 -6.96
CA HIS A 81 8.55 -12.75 -7.46
C HIS A 81 9.75 -11.86 -7.82
N LYS A 82 9.82 -10.64 -7.28
CA LYS A 82 10.93 -9.70 -7.51
C LYS A 82 12.03 -9.93 -6.49
N GLU A 83 13.27 -10.08 -6.95
CA GLU A 83 14.45 -10.06 -6.08
C GLU A 83 14.76 -8.62 -5.63
N ARG A 84 14.83 -8.41 -4.32
CA ARG A 84 15.09 -7.10 -3.68
C ARG A 84 16.03 -7.26 -2.48
N PRO A 85 17.35 -7.37 -2.70
CA PRO A 85 18.31 -7.62 -1.63
C PRO A 85 18.36 -6.49 -0.59
N TYR A 86 17.97 -5.28 -0.97
CA TYR A 86 17.95 -4.10 -0.10
C TYR A 86 16.63 -3.92 0.66
N ALA A 87 15.61 -4.72 0.35
CA ALA A 87 14.29 -4.65 1.00
C ALA A 87 13.71 -6.06 1.18
N PRO A 88 14.26 -6.87 2.11
CA PRO A 88 13.90 -8.29 2.26
C PRO A 88 12.40 -8.52 2.47
N VAL A 89 11.75 -7.68 3.27
CA VAL A 89 10.30 -7.73 3.53
C VAL A 89 9.45 -7.63 2.27
N TRP A 90 9.98 -7.05 1.18
CA TRP A 90 9.32 -6.90 -0.12
C TRP A 90 9.92 -7.80 -1.22
N SER A 91 10.88 -8.67 -0.89
CA SER A 91 11.51 -9.57 -1.85
C SER A 91 10.68 -10.85 -1.99
N HIS A 92 10.59 -11.38 -3.21
CA HIS A 92 9.92 -12.64 -3.54
C HIS A 92 8.48 -12.78 -3.02
N LEU A 93 7.73 -11.67 -2.99
CA LEU A 93 6.34 -11.69 -2.55
C LEU A 93 5.46 -12.56 -3.45
N GLU A 94 4.39 -13.07 -2.86
CA GLU A 94 3.26 -13.72 -3.52
C GLU A 94 1.96 -13.13 -2.97
N THR A 95 1.60 -11.94 -3.44
CA THR A 95 0.40 -11.20 -3.05
C THR A 95 -0.77 -11.47 -3.98
N ASP A 96 -1.97 -11.12 -3.50
CA ASP A 96 -3.21 -11.15 -4.26
C ASP A 96 -3.44 -9.91 -5.15
N PHE A 97 -2.42 -9.08 -5.42
CA PHE A 97 -2.59 -7.79 -6.10
C PHE A 97 -3.42 -7.88 -7.40
N LEU A 98 -3.06 -8.80 -8.31
CA LEU A 98 -3.79 -8.99 -9.56
C LEU A 98 -5.21 -9.53 -9.35
N ALA A 99 -5.41 -10.39 -8.34
CA ALA A 99 -6.74 -10.86 -7.97
C ALA A 99 -7.60 -9.73 -7.35
N ASN A 100 -6.98 -8.83 -6.59
CA ASN A 100 -7.60 -7.63 -6.03
C ASN A 100 -8.04 -6.67 -7.15
N LEU A 101 -7.19 -6.48 -8.16
CA LEU A 101 -7.50 -5.68 -9.35
C LEU A 101 -8.66 -6.30 -10.14
N ALA A 102 -8.61 -7.61 -10.39
CA ALA A 102 -9.67 -8.35 -11.08
C ALA A 102 -11.01 -8.26 -10.32
N ARG A 103 -10.99 -8.33 -8.97
CA ARG A 103 -12.19 -8.13 -8.14
C ARG A 103 -12.77 -6.71 -8.22
N ALA A 104 -11.98 -5.71 -8.64
CA ALA A 104 -12.46 -4.37 -8.97
C ALA A 104 -12.96 -4.23 -10.44
N GLY A 105 -12.96 -5.34 -11.19
CA GLY A 105 -13.42 -5.42 -12.57
C GLY A 105 -12.42 -4.85 -13.58
N VAL A 106 -11.12 -5.03 -13.32
CA VAL A 106 -10.03 -4.60 -14.20
C VAL A 106 -9.03 -5.74 -14.33
N GLN A 107 -8.72 -6.14 -15.56
CA GLN A 107 -7.54 -6.93 -15.88
C GLN A 107 -6.37 -6.00 -16.26
N PRO A 108 -5.11 -6.46 -16.18
CA PRO A 108 -3.97 -5.64 -16.59
C PRO A 108 -4.10 -5.07 -18.02
N GLU A 109 -4.65 -5.83 -18.95
CA GLU A 109 -4.90 -5.42 -20.34
C GLU A 109 -5.98 -4.34 -20.50
N ASP A 110 -6.82 -4.12 -19.49
CA ASP A 110 -7.84 -3.07 -19.49
C ASP A 110 -7.28 -1.70 -19.09
N VAL A 111 -6.03 -1.63 -18.62
CA VAL A 111 -5.41 -0.39 -18.10
C VAL A 111 -4.91 0.48 -19.24
N ASP A 112 -5.48 1.66 -19.40
CA ASP A 112 -5.07 2.63 -20.43
C ASP A 112 -3.79 3.39 -20.06
N ILE A 113 -3.65 3.75 -18.78
CA ILE A 113 -2.61 4.66 -18.29
C ILE A 113 -2.10 4.18 -16.93
N VAL A 114 -0.78 4.20 -16.77
CA VAL A 114 -0.12 4.05 -15.47
C VAL A 114 0.61 5.36 -15.16
N ILE A 115 0.36 5.90 -13.97
CA ILE A 115 1.07 7.07 -13.42
C ILE A 115 1.95 6.56 -12.29
N ASN A 116 3.26 6.83 -12.36
CA ASN A 116 4.20 6.50 -11.29
C ASN A 116 4.63 7.78 -10.57
N THR A 117 4.64 7.74 -9.23
CA THR A 117 4.92 8.92 -8.37
C THR A 117 6.38 9.08 -7.98
#